data_AF-A0A3M7TLF6-F1
#
_entry.id   AF-A0A3M7TLF6-F1
#
_cell.length_a   1.000
_cell.length_b   1.000
_cell.length_c   1.000
_cell.angle_alpha   90.00
_cell.angle_beta   90.00
_cell.angle_gamma   90.00
#
_symmetry.space_group_name_H-M   'P 1'
#
loop_
_entity.id
_entity.type
_entity.pdbx_description
1 polymer ?
#
loop_
_entity_poly.entity_id
_entity_poly.type
_entity_poly.pdbx_seq_one_letter_code
_entity_poly.pdbx_strand_id
1 'polypeptide(L)'
;MCIQKTNTTENRKKVTAFLTKGDVDKIVSALVNKQDAIIIKLLFFSVQGTEVSEIRNLTIHDVDKAEREVVVTDDKNPDCPRSVKLDAETIALIEEAHQENEYVKKNGDMAQTKNVKTTVEMPGSDETEFVLKTGKTNRKHDKKVSQYTIYNRIEMIRDLEPVKRISSSLNSKMIVRSGMLYRATQILETEGGTLDNNKIKQVCKEFNVRSHWAVKGFMNIDTINSLYGEPEVNKG
;
A
#
# COMPACT_ATOMS: atom_id res chain seq x y z
N MET A 1 31.58 -30.82 -35.69
CA MET A 1 31.56 -30.50 -34.25
C MET A 1 30.68 -29.27 -34.08
N CYS A 2 29.37 -29.47 -33.90
CA CYS A 2 28.38 -28.39 -33.87
C CYS A 2 28.19 -27.92 -32.43
N ILE A 3 28.60 -26.69 -32.14
CA ILE A 3 28.33 -26.04 -30.86
C ILE A 3 26.89 -25.52 -30.92
N GLN A 4 25.99 -26.19 -30.20
CA GLN A 4 24.64 -25.72 -29.97
C GLN A 4 24.70 -24.44 -29.13
N LYS A 5 24.20 -23.33 -29.69
CA LYS A 5 23.96 -22.10 -28.93
C LYS A 5 22.74 -22.34 -28.06
N THR A 6 22.96 -22.44 -26.75
CA THR A 6 21.91 -22.37 -25.74
C THR A 6 21.30 -20.96 -25.76
N ASN A 7 20.11 -20.83 -26.34
CA ASN A 7 19.27 -19.64 -26.18
C ASN A 7 18.70 -19.66 -24.76
N THR A 8 19.44 -19.08 -23.82
CA THR A 8 18.93 -18.73 -22.50
C THR A 8 17.84 -17.69 -22.71
N THR A 9 16.59 -18.09 -22.48
CA THR A 9 15.44 -17.18 -22.52
C THR A 9 15.59 -16.22 -21.34
N GLU A 10 16.18 -15.05 -21.58
CA GLU A 10 16.12 -13.93 -20.64
C GLU A 10 14.64 -13.64 -20.37
N ASN A 11 14.26 -13.89 -19.12
CA ASN A 11 12.94 -13.63 -18.58
C ASN A 11 12.72 -12.11 -18.67
N ARG A 12 12.07 -11.63 -19.74
CA ARG A 12 11.76 -10.21 -19.92
C ARG A 12 10.95 -9.78 -18.71
N LYS A 13 11.56 -8.97 -17.86
CA LYS A 13 10.94 -8.35 -16.68
C LYS A 13 9.67 -7.64 -17.16
N LYS A 14 8.50 -8.27 -17.01
CA LYS A 14 7.21 -7.65 -17.30
C LYS A 14 7.06 -6.55 -16.26
N VAL A 15 7.44 -5.33 -16.62
CA VAL A 15 7.14 -4.15 -15.81
C VAL A 15 5.62 -4.00 -15.88
N THR A 16 4.91 -4.66 -14.98
CA THR A 16 3.47 -4.49 -14.85
C THR A 16 3.22 -3.08 -14.34
N ALA A 17 2.33 -2.35 -15.01
CA ALA A 17 1.94 -1.00 -14.61
C ALA A 17 1.23 -0.96 -13.23
N PHE A 18 0.86 -2.13 -12.70
CA PHE A 18 0.10 -2.34 -11.48
C PHE A 18 0.68 -3.51 -10.69
N LEU A 19 0.35 -3.55 -9.41
CA LEU A 19 0.73 -4.58 -8.45
C LEU A 19 -0.41 -5.58 -8.27
N THR A 20 -0.08 -6.86 -8.14
CA THR A 20 -1.01 -7.84 -7.56
C THR A 20 -1.05 -7.71 -6.03
N LYS A 21 -2.07 -8.29 -5.37
CA LYS A 21 -2.05 -8.46 -3.91
C LYS A 21 -0.78 -9.17 -3.43
N GLY A 22 -0.35 -10.22 -4.14
CA GLY A 22 0.89 -10.93 -3.83
C GLY A 22 2.16 -10.05 -3.98
N ASP A 23 2.19 -9.12 -4.93
CA ASP A 23 3.30 -8.16 -5.04
C ASP A 23 3.32 -7.17 -3.87
N VAL A 24 2.14 -6.68 -3.46
CA VAL A 24 2.00 -5.83 -2.29
C VAL A 24 2.47 -6.55 -1.03
N ASP A 25 2.10 -7.81 -0.84
CA ASP A 25 2.53 -8.61 0.31
C ASP A 25 4.05 -8.87 0.32
N LYS A 26 4.65 -9.08 -0.86
CA LYS A 26 6.12 -9.17 -1.00
C LYS A 26 6.82 -7.85 -0.70
N ILE A 27 6.26 -6.71 -1.14
CA ILE A 27 6.80 -5.39 -0.79
C ILE A 27 6.73 -5.20 0.72
N VAL A 28 5.57 -5.43 1.32
CA VAL A 28 5.33 -5.28 2.77
C VAL A 28 6.26 -6.17 3.59
N SER A 29 6.44 -7.43 3.20
CA SER A 29 7.33 -8.36 3.92
C SER A 29 8.81 -8.04 3.78
N ALA A 30 9.21 -7.27 2.77
CA ALA A 30 10.57 -6.78 2.60
C ALA A 30 10.90 -5.54 3.46
N LEU A 31 9.90 -4.92 4.10
CA LEU A 31 10.07 -3.72 4.91
C LEU A 31 10.36 -4.08 6.36
N VAL A 32 11.37 -3.44 6.92
CA VAL A 32 11.74 -3.59 8.33
C VAL A 32 10.78 -2.79 9.21
N ASN A 33 10.46 -1.56 8.79
CA ASN A 33 9.60 -0.68 9.57
C ASN A 33 8.13 -0.98 9.34
N LYS A 34 7.39 -1.24 10.42
CA LYS A 34 5.94 -1.46 10.38
C LYS A 34 5.19 -0.20 9.97
N GLN A 35 5.71 0.95 10.38
CA GLN A 35 5.29 2.29 9.97
C GLN A 35 5.34 2.53 8.45
N ASP A 36 6.28 1.90 7.75
CA ASP A 36 6.39 2.02 6.29
C ASP A 36 5.48 0.99 5.60
N ALA A 37 5.45 -0.23 6.13
CA ALA A 37 4.61 -1.32 5.64
C ALA A 37 3.12 -0.96 5.65
N ILE A 38 2.63 -0.35 6.74
CA ILE A 38 1.21 -0.04 6.87
C ILE A 38 0.73 1.02 5.88
N ILE A 39 1.60 1.97 5.48
CA ILE A 39 1.29 2.97 4.45
C ILE A 39 0.89 2.27 3.15
N ILE A 40 1.64 1.24 2.75
CA ILE A 40 1.39 0.52 1.50
C ILE A 40 0.05 -0.23 1.56
N LYS A 41 -0.22 -0.95 2.67
CA LYS A 41 -1.49 -1.68 2.85
C LYS A 41 -2.69 -0.74 2.89
N LEU A 42 -2.62 0.35 3.66
CA LEU A 42 -3.72 1.31 3.79
C LEU A 42 -4.09 1.95 2.43
N LEU A 43 -3.09 2.41 1.66
CA LEU A 43 -3.33 2.93 0.31
C LEU A 43 -3.96 1.88 -0.62
N PHE A 44 -3.53 0.63 -0.51
CA PHE A 44 -4.06 -0.48 -1.31
C PHE A 44 -5.51 -0.80 -0.94
N PHE A 45 -5.88 -0.69 0.34
CA PHE A 45 -7.25 -0.87 0.84
C PHE A 45 -8.06 0.42 0.89
N SER A 46 -7.81 1.36 -0.03
CA SER A 46 -8.59 2.58 -0.21
C SER A 46 -8.48 3.66 0.87
N VAL A 47 -7.67 3.47 1.91
CA VAL A 47 -7.43 4.50 2.95
C VAL A 47 -6.40 5.49 2.42
N GLN A 48 -6.86 6.69 2.06
CA GLN A 48 -6.02 7.75 1.50
C GLN A 48 -6.53 9.13 1.94
N GLY A 49 -7.71 9.56 1.49
CA GLY A 49 -8.23 10.92 1.71
C GLY A 49 -7.43 12.02 1.00
N THR A 50 -7.86 13.27 1.18
CA THR A 50 -7.15 14.45 0.69
C THR A 50 -5.76 14.52 1.30
N GLU A 51 -4.70 14.61 0.49
CA GLU A 51 -3.33 14.74 1.00
C GLU A 51 -2.94 13.64 2.02
N VAL A 52 -3.35 12.40 1.72
CA VAL A 52 -3.14 11.22 2.58
C VAL A 52 -3.65 11.42 4.02
N SER A 53 -4.64 12.28 4.23
CA SER A 53 -5.14 12.66 5.56
C SER A 53 -5.80 11.51 6.31
N GLU A 54 -6.51 10.61 5.65
CA GLU A 54 -7.13 9.45 6.32
C GLU A 54 -6.09 8.57 7.01
N ILE A 55 -4.93 8.37 6.36
CA ILE A 55 -3.79 7.64 6.95
C ILE A 55 -3.18 8.44 8.11
N ARG A 56 -3.02 9.76 7.93
CA ARG A 56 -2.41 10.65 8.94
C ARG A 56 -3.29 10.80 10.18
N ASN A 57 -4.60 10.72 10.02
CA ASN A 57 -5.60 10.88 11.07
C ASN A 57 -5.90 9.58 11.80
N LEU A 58 -5.58 8.42 11.23
CA LEU A 58 -5.90 7.13 11.80
C LEU A 58 -5.27 6.96 13.19
N THR A 59 -6.12 6.76 14.19
CA THR A 59 -5.75 6.42 15.56
C THR A 59 -6.01 4.95 15.84
N ILE A 60 -5.41 4.42 16.91
CA ILE A 60 -5.68 3.04 17.35
C ILE A 60 -7.14 2.86 17.82
N HIS A 61 -7.80 3.94 18.23
CA HIS A 61 -9.19 3.91 18.69
C HIS A 61 -10.20 3.79 17.54
N ASP A 62 -9.78 4.09 16.32
CA ASP A 62 -10.60 3.98 15.12
C ASP A 62 -10.66 2.54 14.56
N VAL A 63 -9.95 1.60 15.19
CA VAL A 63 -9.78 0.23 14.70
C VAL A 63 -10.73 -0.73 15.42
N ASP A 64 -11.70 -1.26 14.69
CA ASP A 64 -12.52 -2.39 15.13
C ASP A 64 -11.89 -3.71 14.68
N LYS A 65 -11.26 -4.41 15.61
CA LYS A 65 -10.58 -5.68 15.36
C LYS A 65 -11.55 -6.83 15.07
N ALA A 66 -12.74 -6.80 15.67
CA ALA A 66 -13.72 -7.87 15.52
C ALA A 66 -14.35 -7.81 14.12
N GLU A 67 -14.74 -6.61 13.70
CA GLU A 67 -15.33 -6.38 12.39
C GLU A 67 -14.28 -6.22 11.26
N ARG A 68 -12.99 -6.14 11.63
CA ARG A 68 -11.85 -5.89 10.73
C ARG A 68 -12.10 -4.63 9.91
N GLU A 69 -12.46 -3.58 10.61
CA GLU A 69 -12.88 -2.31 10.04
C GLU A 69 -12.13 -1.16 10.69
N VAL A 70 -11.85 -0.12 9.91
CA VAL A 70 -11.31 1.14 10.41
C VAL A 70 -12.22 2.29 10.05
N VAL A 71 -12.40 3.23 10.98
CA VAL A 71 -13.07 4.49 10.74
C VAL A 71 -12.03 5.53 10.33
N VAL A 72 -12.19 6.13 9.16
CA VAL A 72 -11.19 7.06 8.61
C VAL A 72 -11.80 8.42 8.34
N THR A 73 -11.02 9.47 8.63
CA THR A 73 -11.44 10.86 8.56
C THR A 73 -10.56 11.64 7.58
N ASP A 74 -11.17 12.22 6.55
CA ASP A 74 -10.50 13.09 5.58
C ASP A 74 -10.47 14.54 6.08
N ASP A 75 -9.31 15.20 6.01
CA ASP A 75 -9.15 16.62 6.42
C ASP A 75 -10.13 17.55 5.66
N LYS A 76 -10.58 17.17 4.45
CA LYS A 76 -11.54 17.96 3.66
C LYS A 76 -12.99 17.79 4.10
N ASN A 77 -13.34 16.67 4.72
CA ASN A 77 -14.71 16.38 5.19
C ASN A 77 -14.64 15.75 6.59
N PRO A 78 -14.16 16.50 7.60
CA PRO A 78 -13.92 15.94 8.93
C PRO A 78 -15.19 15.43 9.63
N ASP A 79 -16.35 16.00 9.29
CA ASP A 79 -17.65 15.62 9.87
C ASP A 79 -18.29 14.39 9.21
N CYS A 80 -17.64 13.84 8.18
CA CYS A 80 -18.15 12.70 7.41
C CYS A 80 -17.11 11.56 7.38
N PRO A 81 -16.78 10.96 8.54
CA PRO A 81 -15.92 9.79 8.57
C PRO A 81 -16.58 8.63 7.81
N ARG A 82 -15.76 7.70 7.34
CA ARG A 82 -16.24 6.49 6.65
C ARG A 82 -15.57 5.25 7.19
N SER A 83 -16.26 4.12 7.09
CA SER A 83 -15.70 2.83 7.43
C SER A 83 -15.01 2.17 6.24
N VAL A 84 -13.92 1.45 6.50
CA VAL A 84 -13.17 0.67 5.52
C VAL A 84 -12.86 -0.70 6.08
N LYS A 85 -13.29 -1.75 5.36
CA LYS A 85 -12.97 -3.13 5.71
C LYS A 85 -11.57 -3.50 5.23
N LEU A 86 -10.82 -4.15 6.13
CA LEU A 86 -9.44 -4.57 5.91
C LEU A 86 -9.30 -6.08 6.07
N ASP A 87 -8.22 -6.65 5.53
CA ASP A 87 -7.85 -8.03 5.86
C ASP A 87 -7.26 -8.12 7.28
N ALA A 88 -7.28 -9.33 7.86
CA ALA A 88 -6.81 -9.54 9.22
C ALA A 88 -5.33 -9.20 9.40
N GLU A 89 -4.52 -9.43 8.36
CA GLU A 89 -3.10 -9.08 8.35
C GLU A 89 -2.89 -7.57 8.45
N THR A 90 -3.70 -6.77 7.76
CA THR A 90 -3.60 -5.30 7.80
C THR A 90 -4.03 -4.78 9.16
N ILE A 91 -5.06 -5.34 9.79
CA ILE A 91 -5.44 -4.99 11.17
C ILE A 91 -4.28 -5.27 12.14
N ALA A 92 -3.68 -6.46 12.07
CA ALA A 92 -2.51 -6.79 12.88
C ALA A 92 -1.34 -5.82 12.63
N LEU A 93 -1.09 -5.47 11.37
CA LEU A 93 -0.02 -4.54 11.00
C LEU A 93 -0.26 -3.10 11.50
N ILE A 94 -1.53 -2.66 11.62
CA ILE A 94 -1.87 -1.37 12.24
C ILE A 94 -1.41 -1.36 13.69
N GLU A 95 -1.70 -2.44 14.43
CA GLU A 95 -1.30 -2.57 15.83
C GLU A 95 0.22 -2.61 15.98
N GLU A 96 0.90 -3.40 15.14
CA GLU A 96 2.36 -3.47 15.12
C GLU A 96 2.98 -2.09 14.85
N ALA A 97 2.45 -1.34 13.87
CA ALA A 97 2.91 0.00 13.56
C ALA A 97 2.68 0.98 14.73
N HIS A 98 1.54 0.87 15.41
CA HIS A 98 1.24 1.69 16.59
C HIS A 98 2.14 1.32 17.79
N GLN A 99 2.55 0.06 17.93
CA GLN A 99 3.46 -0.39 18.99
C GLN A 99 4.94 -0.10 18.67
N GLU A 100 5.29 0.10 17.40
CA GLU A 100 6.68 0.34 16.96
C GLU A 100 7.26 1.63 17.58
N ASN A 101 8.25 1.48 18.45
CA ASN A 101 8.87 2.54 19.24
C ASN A 101 10.26 2.96 18.70
N GLU A 102 10.73 2.31 17.64
CA GLU A 102 11.97 2.65 16.96
C GLU A 102 11.81 2.53 15.44
N TYR A 103 12.26 3.54 14.70
CA TYR A 103 12.27 3.55 13.24
C TYR A 103 13.68 3.30 12.72
N VAL A 104 13.87 2.25 11.92
CA VAL A 104 15.12 1.94 11.24
C VAL A 104 15.26 2.82 9.99
N LYS A 105 16.27 3.69 9.97
CA LYS A 105 16.46 4.62 8.84
C LYS A 105 16.68 3.85 7.54
N LYS A 106 15.99 4.29 6.48
CA LYS A 106 16.00 3.68 5.15
C LYS A 106 15.71 2.16 5.15
N ASN A 107 14.87 1.67 6.06
CA ASN A 107 14.59 0.23 6.22
C ASN A 107 15.87 -0.64 6.34
N GLY A 108 16.95 -0.09 6.90
CA GLY A 108 18.23 -0.79 7.05
C GLY A 108 19.16 -0.71 5.84
N ASP A 109 18.73 -0.13 4.72
CA ASP A 109 19.57 0.09 3.53
C ASP A 109 20.43 1.35 3.67
N MET A 110 21.36 1.30 4.63
CA MET A 110 22.34 2.36 4.87
C MET A 110 23.75 1.79 5.00
N ALA A 111 24.71 2.42 4.31
CA ALA A 111 26.12 2.21 4.58
C ALA A 111 26.45 2.67 6.01
N GLN A 112 27.01 1.79 6.83
CA GLN A 112 27.40 2.15 8.20
C GLN A 112 28.47 3.24 8.15
N THR A 113 28.11 4.42 8.65
CA THR A 113 29.02 5.54 8.84
C THR A 113 29.28 5.69 10.33
N LYS A 114 30.56 5.84 10.71
CA LYS A 114 30.91 6.13 12.11
C LYS A 114 30.15 7.38 12.56
N ASN A 115 29.50 7.32 13.72
CA ASN A 115 28.72 8.39 14.36
C ASN A 115 27.32 8.69 13.79
N VAL A 116 26.79 7.88 12.86
CA VAL A 116 25.40 8.01 12.41
C VAL A 116 24.54 6.96 13.08
N LYS A 117 23.60 7.38 13.94
CA LYS A 117 22.57 6.47 14.47
C LYS A 117 21.76 5.89 13.31
N THR A 118 21.65 4.57 13.26
CA THR A 118 20.88 3.84 12.25
C THR A 118 19.38 3.88 12.50
N THR A 119 18.97 4.29 13.71
CA THR A 119 17.57 4.32 14.14
C THR A 119 17.15 5.71 14.62
N VAL A 120 15.83 5.91 14.73
CA VAL A 120 15.18 7.08 15.32
C VAL A 120 14.17 6.57 16.35
N GLU A 121 14.29 7.04 17.59
CA GLU A 121 13.29 6.74 18.62
C GLU A 121 11.93 7.35 18.24
N MET A 122 10.86 6.63 18.49
CA MET A 122 9.50 7.04 18.23
C MET A 122 8.70 7.15 19.53
N PRO A 123 7.63 7.95 19.55
CA PRO A 123 6.68 7.94 20.66
C PRO A 123 6.17 6.52 20.94
N GLY A 124 6.16 6.15 22.22
CA GLY A 124 5.51 4.94 22.70
C GLY A 124 4.00 4.97 22.47
N SER A 125 3.35 3.80 22.55
CA SER A 125 1.90 3.69 22.43
C SER A 125 1.14 4.39 23.57
N ASP A 126 1.80 4.61 24.71
CA ASP A 126 1.32 5.42 25.83
C ASP A 126 1.48 6.93 25.59
N GLU A 127 2.35 7.33 24.66
CA GLU A 127 2.61 8.73 24.36
C GLU A 127 1.76 9.25 23.20
N THR A 128 1.21 8.42 22.32
CA THR A 128 0.40 8.88 21.18
C THR A 128 -0.60 7.84 20.74
N GLU A 129 -1.81 8.27 20.36
CA GLU A 129 -2.86 7.39 19.81
C GLU A 129 -2.73 7.14 18.31
N PHE A 130 -2.01 8.01 17.58
CA PHE A 130 -1.82 7.89 16.14
C PHE A 130 -1.12 6.58 15.76
N VAL A 131 -1.60 5.95 14.69
CA VAL A 131 -0.97 4.75 14.10
C VAL A 131 0.35 5.13 13.44
N LEU A 132 0.35 6.16 12.58
CA LEU A 132 1.58 6.71 12.03
C LEU A 132 2.15 7.79 12.93
N LYS A 133 3.43 7.64 13.27
CA LYS A 133 4.08 8.44 14.30
C LYS A 133 5.30 9.16 13.73
N THR A 134 5.49 10.40 14.16
CA THR A 134 6.73 11.15 13.91
C THR A 134 7.82 10.70 14.88
N GLY A 135 9.08 10.63 14.43
CA GLY A 135 10.20 10.33 15.32
C GLY A 135 10.36 11.41 16.39
N LYS A 136 10.81 11.03 17.58
CA LYS A 136 11.11 11.99 18.66
C LYS A 136 12.22 12.94 18.21
N THR A 137 11.97 14.23 18.33
CA THR A 137 12.97 15.27 18.11
C THR A 137 12.94 16.23 19.28
N ASN A 138 14.02 17.01 19.47
CA ASN A 138 14.10 18.02 20.52
C ASN A 138 13.15 19.22 20.30
N ARG A 139 12.38 19.23 19.23
CA ARG A 139 11.41 20.28 18.91
C ARG A 139 10.01 19.80 19.29
N LYS A 140 9.19 20.69 19.85
CA LYS A 140 7.74 20.46 20.04
C LYS A 140 7.08 20.35 18.67
N HIS A 141 7.12 19.17 18.08
CA HIS A 141 6.39 18.86 16.86
C HIS A 141 5.09 18.15 17.22
N ASP A 142 4.12 18.32 16.33
CA ASP A 142 2.90 17.52 16.33
C ASP A 142 3.28 16.04 16.19
N LYS A 143 2.59 15.18 16.96
CA LYS A 143 2.82 13.72 16.94
C LYS A 143 2.30 13.11 15.64
N LYS A 144 1.39 13.81 14.97
CA LYS A 144 0.83 13.48 13.65
C LYS A 144 1.86 13.68 12.53
N VAL A 145 1.94 12.71 11.62
CA VAL A 145 2.85 12.79 10.45
C VAL A 145 2.32 13.76 9.38
N SER A 146 3.26 14.44 8.70
CA SER A 146 2.93 15.28 7.55
C SER A 146 2.69 14.45 6.28
N GLN A 147 1.98 15.02 5.31
CA GLN A 147 1.82 14.38 3.99
C GLN A 147 3.15 14.10 3.29
N TYR A 148 4.12 15.03 3.43
CA TYR A 148 5.45 14.90 2.84
C TYR A 148 6.22 13.73 3.44
N THR A 149 6.04 13.45 4.73
CA THR A 149 6.65 12.29 5.39
C THR A 149 6.21 10.99 4.73
N ILE A 150 4.92 10.85 4.42
CA ILE A 150 4.38 9.66 3.75
C ILE A 150 4.92 9.56 2.31
N TYR A 151 4.89 10.65 1.53
CA TYR A 151 5.40 10.62 0.16
C TYR A 151 6.90 10.29 0.10
N ASN A 152 7.70 10.90 0.97
CA ASN A 152 9.13 10.61 1.07
C ASN A 152 9.40 9.16 1.48
N ARG A 153 8.57 8.58 2.37
CA ARG A 153 8.65 7.16 2.74
C ARG A 153 8.37 6.27 1.54
N ILE A 154 7.34 6.56 0.74
CA ILE A 154 7.03 5.80 -0.48
C ILE A 154 8.18 5.87 -1.49
N GLU A 155 8.78 7.05 -1.68
CA GLU A 155 9.95 7.20 -2.57
C GLU A 155 11.16 6.40 -2.06
N MET A 156 11.44 6.46 -0.76
CA MET A 156 12.50 5.65 -0.16
C MET A 156 12.22 4.15 -0.32
N ILE A 157 10.98 3.70 -0.08
CA ILE A 157 10.58 2.30 -0.27
C ILE A 157 10.79 1.86 -1.72
N ARG A 158 10.39 2.67 -2.70
CA ARG A 158 10.63 2.41 -4.13
C ARG A 158 12.11 2.18 -4.42
N ASP A 159 12.99 2.91 -3.73
CA ASP A 159 14.41 2.89 -3.98
C ASP A 159 15.15 1.71 -3.32
N LEU A 160 14.47 0.92 -2.48
CA LEU A 160 15.00 -0.32 -1.91
C LEU A 160 15.14 -1.40 -2.99
N GLU A 161 16.29 -2.06 -3.04
CA GLU A 161 16.56 -3.13 -4.01
C GLU A 161 15.51 -4.27 -4.06
N PRO A 162 15.02 -4.83 -2.94
CA PRO A 162 13.95 -5.85 -3.01
C PRO A 162 12.67 -5.31 -3.66
N VAL A 163 12.35 -4.03 -3.47
CA VAL A 163 11.17 -3.39 -4.04
C VAL A 163 11.37 -3.08 -5.52
N LYS A 164 12.53 -2.56 -5.94
CA LYS A 164 12.85 -2.33 -7.37
C LYS A 164 12.77 -3.60 -8.23
N ARG A 165 13.01 -4.77 -7.63
CA ARG A 165 12.84 -6.05 -8.31
C ARG A 165 11.38 -6.34 -8.65
N ILE A 166 10.45 -5.88 -7.81
CA ILE A 166 9.01 -6.02 -7.98
C ILE A 166 8.46 -4.87 -8.84
N SER A 167 8.72 -3.61 -8.43
CA SER A 167 8.27 -2.43 -9.16
C SER A 167 9.24 -1.26 -9.00
N SER A 168 9.86 -0.86 -10.11
CA SER A 168 10.74 0.31 -10.18
C SER A 168 9.99 1.65 -10.26
N SER A 169 8.66 1.62 -10.42
CA SER A 169 7.81 2.80 -10.59
C SER A 169 6.83 3.01 -9.42
N LEU A 170 7.07 2.37 -8.27
CA LEU A 170 6.22 2.46 -7.09
C LEU A 170 5.95 3.92 -6.70
N ASN A 171 4.65 4.25 -6.58
CA ASN A 171 4.16 5.53 -6.10
C ASN A 171 2.74 5.33 -5.53
N SER A 172 2.24 6.32 -4.78
CA SER A 172 0.92 6.26 -4.14
C SER A 172 -0.21 5.97 -5.12
N LYS A 173 -0.23 6.65 -6.27
CA LYS A 173 -1.25 6.46 -7.33
C LYS A 173 -1.23 5.06 -7.90
N MET A 174 -0.06 4.45 -8.07
CA MET A 174 0.08 3.07 -8.54
C MET A 174 -0.48 2.08 -7.51
N ILE A 175 -0.16 2.27 -6.22
CA ILE A 175 -0.65 1.41 -5.13
C ILE A 175 -2.18 1.46 -5.07
N VAL A 176 -2.76 2.66 -5.06
CA VAL A 176 -4.22 2.87 -5.00
C VAL A 176 -4.92 2.24 -6.21
N ARG A 177 -4.42 2.46 -7.43
CA ARG A 177 -5.00 1.86 -8.64
C ARG A 177 -4.90 0.34 -8.66
N SER A 178 -3.82 -0.20 -8.09
CA SER A 178 -3.65 -1.65 -7.93
C SER A 178 -4.67 -2.21 -6.93
N GLY A 179 -4.92 -1.48 -5.85
CA GLY A 179 -5.99 -1.79 -4.88
C GLY A 179 -7.37 -1.80 -5.51
N MET A 180 -7.67 -0.81 -6.36
CA MET A 180 -8.93 -0.77 -7.11
C MET A 180 -9.11 -1.98 -8.03
N LEU A 181 -8.04 -2.41 -8.71
CA LEU A 181 -8.06 -3.60 -9.57
C LEU A 181 -8.27 -4.87 -8.75
N TYR A 182 -7.58 -5.02 -7.62
CA TYR A 182 -7.81 -6.13 -6.70
C TYR A 182 -9.26 -6.18 -6.22
N ARG A 183 -9.81 -5.03 -5.83
CA ARG A 183 -11.20 -4.95 -5.38
C ARG A 183 -12.19 -5.28 -6.49
N ALA A 184 -11.93 -4.82 -7.71
CA ALA A 184 -12.73 -5.20 -8.87
C ALA A 184 -12.70 -6.72 -9.11
N THR A 185 -11.54 -7.37 -8.95
CA THR A 185 -11.42 -8.83 -9.01
C THR A 185 -12.28 -9.51 -7.95
N GLN A 186 -12.23 -9.05 -6.69
CA GLN A 186 -13.06 -9.62 -5.61
C GLN A 186 -14.57 -9.49 -5.89
N ILE A 187 -15.00 -8.36 -6.46
CA ILE A 187 -16.41 -8.17 -6.84
C ILE A 187 -16.79 -9.15 -7.95
N LEU A 188 -15.92 -9.38 -8.94
CA LEU A 188 -16.18 -10.37 -10.00
C LEU A 188 -16.22 -11.81 -9.46
N GLU A 189 -15.35 -12.16 -8.51
CA GLU A 189 -15.33 -13.48 -7.87
C GLU A 189 -16.59 -13.74 -7.04
N THR A 190 -17.11 -12.71 -6.37
CA THR A 190 -18.26 -12.83 -5.46
C THR A 190 -19.61 -12.69 -6.18
N GLU A 191 -19.72 -11.78 -7.15
CA GLU A 191 -20.97 -11.50 -7.87
C GLU A 191 -21.05 -12.17 -9.25
N GLY A 192 -19.94 -12.70 -9.77
CA GLY A 192 -19.84 -13.30 -11.10
C GLY A 192 -19.95 -12.28 -12.25
N GLY A 193 -20.06 -12.78 -13.49
CA GLY A 193 -20.36 -11.96 -14.68
C GLY A 193 -19.21 -11.07 -15.18
N THR A 194 -19.56 -9.97 -15.85
CA THR A 194 -18.60 -9.03 -16.46
C THR A 194 -18.39 -7.79 -15.61
N LEU A 195 -17.27 -7.08 -15.85
CA LEU A 195 -16.96 -5.81 -15.21
C LEU A 195 -17.71 -4.67 -15.91
N ASP A 196 -18.98 -4.50 -15.53
CA ASP A 196 -19.84 -3.44 -16.06
C ASP A 196 -19.64 -2.10 -15.33
N ASN A 197 -20.36 -1.06 -15.79
CA ASN A 197 -20.29 0.27 -15.20
C ASN A 197 -20.77 0.31 -13.73
N ASN A 198 -21.65 -0.60 -13.30
CA ASN A 198 -22.17 -0.59 -11.94
C ASN A 198 -21.10 -1.07 -10.95
N LYS A 199 -20.41 -2.17 -11.29
CA LYS A 199 -19.27 -2.67 -10.49
C LYS A 199 -18.11 -1.67 -10.46
N ILE A 200 -17.80 -1.03 -11.59
CA ILE A 200 -16.79 0.04 -11.62
C ILE A 200 -17.18 1.20 -10.68
N LYS A 201 -18.46 1.61 -10.69
CA LYS A 201 -18.95 2.67 -9.79
C LYS A 201 -18.88 2.27 -8.31
N GLN A 202 -19.11 1.00 -7.99
CA GLN A 202 -18.95 0.48 -6.63
C GLN A 202 -17.51 0.62 -6.14
N VAL A 203 -16.53 0.18 -6.94
CA VAL A 203 -15.10 0.38 -6.63
C VAL A 203 -14.77 1.87 -6.51
N CYS A 204 -15.26 2.71 -7.43
CA CYS A 204 -15.04 4.15 -7.36
C CYS A 204 -15.57 4.76 -6.06
N LYS A 205 -16.74 4.32 -5.58
CA LYS A 205 -17.32 4.78 -4.31
C LYS A 205 -16.43 4.41 -3.13
N GLU A 206 -15.95 3.16 -3.07
CA GLU A 206 -15.07 2.67 -1.99
C GLU A 206 -13.72 3.38 -1.94
N PHE A 207 -13.22 3.86 -3.08
CA PHE A 207 -11.95 4.60 -3.21
C PHE A 207 -12.13 6.13 -3.34
N ASN A 208 -13.33 6.65 -3.06
CA ASN A 208 -13.65 8.08 -3.15
C ASN A 208 -13.29 8.74 -4.51
N VAL A 209 -13.45 7.99 -5.60
CA VAL A 209 -13.25 8.47 -6.97
C VAL A 209 -14.56 9.00 -7.54
N ARG A 210 -14.58 10.30 -7.85
CA ARG A 210 -15.80 11.01 -8.31
C ARG A 210 -16.38 10.50 -9.62
N SER A 211 -15.55 9.94 -10.51
CA SER A 211 -15.99 9.58 -11.86
C SER A 211 -15.38 8.26 -12.32
N HIS A 212 -16.25 7.33 -12.67
CA HIS A 212 -15.88 6.05 -13.27
C HIS A 212 -15.12 6.20 -14.61
N TRP A 213 -15.32 7.32 -15.32
CA TRP A 213 -14.56 7.62 -16.55
C TRP A 213 -13.07 7.80 -16.27
N ALA A 214 -12.69 8.26 -15.07
CA ALA A 214 -11.29 8.45 -14.69
C ALA A 214 -10.52 7.12 -14.52
N VAL A 215 -11.24 6.00 -14.36
CA VAL A 215 -10.63 4.68 -14.11
C VAL A 215 -10.80 3.71 -15.28
N LYS A 216 -11.74 3.95 -16.20
CA LYS A 216 -12.01 3.08 -17.36
C LYS A 216 -10.77 2.74 -18.21
N GLY A 217 -9.80 3.64 -18.28
CA GLY A 217 -8.56 3.42 -19.03
C GLY A 217 -7.69 2.27 -18.49
N PHE A 218 -7.84 1.88 -17.22
CA PHE A 218 -7.08 0.78 -16.63
C PHE A 218 -7.95 -0.27 -15.94
N MET A 219 -9.14 0.09 -15.47
CA MET A 219 -10.06 -0.83 -14.81
C MET A 219 -10.93 -1.53 -15.86
N ASN A 220 -10.38 -2.58 -16.46
CA ASN A 220 -11.03 -3.40 -17.48
C ASN A 220 -10.62 -4.87 -17.32
N ILE A 221 -11.37 -5.77 -17.97
CA ILE A 221 -11.16 -7.22 -17.89
C ILE A 221 -9.76 -7.62 -18.38
N ASP A 222 -9.25 -7.02 -19.45
CA ASP A 222 -7.91 -7.33 -19.97
C ASP A 222 -6.83 -7.06 -18.93
N THR A 223 -6.93 -5.94 -18.21
CA THR A 223 -6.00 -5.58 -17.15
C THR A 223 -6.12 -6.53 -15.97
N ILE A 224 -7.35 -6.87 -15.55
CA ILE A 224 -7.58 -7.85 -14.47
C ILE A 224 -7.00 -9.21 -14.84
N ASN A 225 -7.32 -9.74 -16.02
CA ASN A 225 -6.80 -11.02 -16.50
C ASN A 225 -5.27 -11.00 -16.63
N SER A 226 -4.67 -9.87 -17.02
CA SER A 226 -3.21 -9.75 -17.12
C SER A 226 -2.48 -9.82 -15.77
N LEU A 227 -3.20 -9.57 -14.67
CA LEU A 227 -2.69 -9.53 -13.29
C LEU A 227 -3.07 -10.78 -12.49
N TYR A 228 -4.31 -11.26 -12.66
CA TYR A 228 -4.95 -12.28 -11.83
C TYR A 228 -5.49 -13.47 -12.62
N GLY A 229 -5.47 -13.43 -13.95
CA GLY A 229 -5.88 -14.56 -14.77
C GLY A 229 -4.90 -15.72 -14.63
N GLU A 230 -5.42 -16.96 -14.64
CA GLU A 230 -4.57 -18.14 -14.72
C GLU A 230 -3.71 -18.08 -16.00
N PRO A 231 -2.43 -18.49 -15.94
CA PRO A 231 -1.67 -18.69 -17.17
C PRO A 231 -2.42 -19.73 -17.99
N GLU A 232 -2.77 -19.41 -19.24
CA GLU A 232 -3.30 -20.42 -20.16
C GLU A 232 -2.30 -21.58 -20.20
N VAL A 233 -2.66 -22.68 -19.54
CA VAL A 233 -1.97 -23.94 -19.70
C VAL A 233 -2.15 -24.30 -21.17
N ASN A 234 -1.07 -24.17 -21.94
CA ASN A 234 -1.00 -24.63 -23.32
C ASN A 234 -1.54 -26.05 -23.35
N LYS A 235 -2.78 -26.22 -23.83
CA LYS A 235 -3.32 -27.49 -24.28
C LYS A 235 -2.66 -27.77 -25.63
N GLY A 236 -1.49 -28.39 -25.59
CA GLY A 236 -0.75 -28.91 -26.73
C GLY A 236 -0.11 -30.23 -26.36
#